data_AF-A0A382BJS2-F1
#
_entry.id   AF-A0A382BJS2-F1
#
_cell.length_a   1.000
_cell.length_b   1.000
_cell.length_c   1.000
_cell.angle_alpha   90.00
_cell.angle_beta   90.00
_cell.angle_gamma   90.00
#
_symmetry.space_group_name_H-M   'P 1'
#
loop_
_entity.id
_entity.type
_entity.pdbx_description
1 polymer ?
#
loop_
_entity_poly.entity_id
_entity_poly.type
_entity_poly.pdbx_seq_one_letter_code
_entity_poly.pdbx_strand_id
1 'polypeptide(L)'
;MDLDLDAHLTTAEGAVADAVDLDALAVVDTELLGRKSVLATVRSRLADMDPDDRKVVGRRVNEIRTEVERLISERRAELAVGARAEVLEAERLDLTEFDRGRRLGHRHVVTQTWERLEDLFVGMGYTVAEGPEIEDEWHNFGALNFP
;
A
#
# COMPACT_ATOMS: atom_id res chain seq x y z
N MET A 1 -35.05 -17.91 34.72
CA MET A 1 -33.77 -17.18 34.75
C MET A 1 -33.89 -16.17 33.62
N ASP A 2 -34.39 -14.98 33.93
CA ASP A 2 -34.53 -13.87 32.98
C ASP A 2 -33.14 -13.55 32.45
N LEU A 3 -32.82 -14.10 31.27
CA LEU A 3 -31.69 -13.63 30.51
C LEU A 3 -32.14 -12.32 29.87
N ASP A 4 -31.86 -11.23 30.56
CA ASP A 4 -31.98 -9.88 30.02
C ASP A 4 -30.97 -9.73 28.88
N LEU A 5 -31.43 -10.15 27.70
CA LEU A 5 -30.71 -10.12 26.44
C LEU A 5 -30.33 -8.68 26.06
N ASP A 6 -31.08 -7.68 26.54
CA ASP A 6 -30.84 -6.27 26.24
C ASP A 6 -29.71 -5.71 27.11
N ALA A 7 -29.66 -6.06 28.39
CA ALA A 7 -28.50 -5.75 29.25
C ALA A 7 -27.19 -6.38 28.71
N HIS A 8 -27.31 -7.56 28.11
CA HIS A 8 -26.17 -8.24 27.49
C HIS A 8 -25.63 -7.51 26.25
N LEU A 9 -26.52 -6.92 25.45
CA LEU A 9 -26.14 -6.10 24.30
C LEU A 9 -25.41 -4.83 24.73
N THR A 10 -25.91 -4.12 25.75
CA THR A 10 -25.25 -2.91 26.28
C THR A 10 -23.85 -3.20 26.82
N THR A 11 -23.67 -4.35 27.46
CA THR A 11 -22.35 -4.79 27.96
C THR A 11 -21.42 -5.15 26.80
N ALA A 12 -21.95 -5.79 25.74
CA ALA A 12 -21.20 -6.09 24.53
C ALA A 12 -20.75 -4.81 23.80
N GLU A 13 -21.61 -3.79 23.70
CA GLU A 13 -21.25 -2.48 23.16
C GLU A 13 -20.10 -1.84 23.93
N GLY A 14 -20.15 -1.84 25.26
CA GLY A 14 -19.07 -1.34 26.11
C GLY A 14 -17.75 -2.10 25.91
N ALA A 15 -17.80 -3.44 25.93
CA ALA A 15 -16.62 -4.27 25.76
C ALA A 15 -15.96 -4.11 24.37
N VAL A 16 -16.76 -3.95 23.31
CA VAL A 16 -16.25 -3.68 21.96
C VAL A 16 -15.65 -2.27 21.88
N ALA A 17 -16.26 -1.26 22.50
CA ALA A 17 -15.74 0.10 22.53
C ALA A 17 -14.41 0.20 23.31
N ASP A 18 -14.28 -0.55 24.41
CA ASP A 18 -13.09 -0.58 25.26
C ASP A 18 -11.90 -1.35 24.65
N ALA A 19 -12.13 -2.12 23.59
CA ALA A 19 -11.05 -2.79 22.86
C ALA A 19 -10.12 -1.76 22.20
N VAL A 20 -8.87 -1.71 22.66
CA VAL A 20 -7.87 -0.71 22.24
C VAL A 20 -7.05 -1.13 21.02
N ASP A 21 -6.96 -2.44 20.74
CA ASP A 21 -6.20 -3.01 19.64
C ASP A 21 -6.89 -4.26 19.07
N LEU A 22 -6.35 -4.79 17.95
CA LEU A 22 -6.92 -5.93 17.26
C LEU A 22 -6.86 -7.23 18.08
N ASP A 23 -5.89 -7.37 18.98
CA ASP A 23 -5.73 -8.54 19.83
C ASP A 23 -6.77 -8.53 20.95
N ALA A 24 -6.97 -7.40 21.61
CA ALA A 24 -8.02 -7.15 22.58
C ALA A 24 -9.41 -7.37 21.96
N LEU A 25 -9.63 -6.89 20.72
CA LEU A 25 -10.88 -7.13 20.01
C LEU A 25 -11.09 -8.61 19.68
N ALA A 26 -10.04 -9.38 19.39
CA ALA A 26 -10.14 -10.82 19.14
C ALA A 26 -10.53 -11.61 20.40
N VAL A 27 -10.07 -11.17 21.58
CA VAL A 27 -10.49 -11.71 22.87
C VAL A 27 -11.99 -11.44 23.08
N VAL A 28 -12.42 -10.19 22.92
CA VAL A 28 -13.83 -9.78 23.05
C VAL A 28 -14.74 -10.54 22.07
N ASP A 29 -14.33 -10.72 20.82
CA ASP A 29 -15.05 -11.52 19.81
C ASP A 29 -15.24 -12.97 20.29
N THR A 30 -14.18 -13.58 20.81
CA THR A 30 -14.23 -14.94 21.35
C THR A 30 -15.16 -15.07 22.56
N GLU A 31 -15.16 -14.07 23.45
CA GLU A 31 -16.02 -14.04 24.64
C GLU A 31 -17.51 -13.85 24.28
N LEU A 32 -17.81 -12.97 23.31
CA LEU A 32 -19.17 -12.61 22.93
C LEU A 32 -19.81 -13.58 21.93
N LEU A 33 -19.05 -14.09 20.96
CA LEU A 33 -19.55 -14.93 19.85
C LEU A 33 -19.01 -16.37 19.85
N GLY A 34 -18.03 -16.68 20.71
CA GLY A 34 -17.42 -18.01 20.78
C GLY A 34 -18.38 -19.11 21.24
N ARG A 35 -17.93 -20.37 21.18
CA ARG A 35 -18.76 -21.55 21.52
C ARG A 35 -19.22 -21.61 22.98
N LYS A 36 -18.52 -20.91 23.88
CA LYS A 36 -18.85 -20.82 25.31
C LYS A 36 -19.54 -19.51 25.68
N SER A 37 -19.86 -18.67 24.69
CA SER A 37 -20.53 -17.39 24.92
C SER A 37 -21.92 -17.57 25.50
N VAL A 38 -22.43 -16.51 26.11
CA VAL A 38 -23.82 -16.48 26.60
C VAL A 38 -24.79 -16.67 25.44
N LEU A 39 -24.54 -16.06 24.28
CA LEU A 39 -25.35 -16.26 23.06
C LEU A 39 -25.35 -17.72 22.59
N ALA A 40 -24.20 -18.41 22.60
CA ALA A 40 -24.13 -19.84 22.26
C ALA A 40 -24.88 -20.72 23.27
N THR A 41 -24.84 -20.36 24.55
CA THR A 41 -25.54 -21.06 25.63
C THR A 41 -27.06 -20.86 25.56
N VAL A 42 -27.53 -19.66 25.24
CA VAL A 42 -28.96 -19.41 25.02
C VAL A 42 -29.44 -20.16 23.79
N ARG A 43 -28.63 -20.16 22.72
CA ARG A 43 -28.96 -20.86 21.47
C ARG A 43 -29.05 -22.37 21.63
N SER A 44 -28.24 -23.01 22.49
CA SER A 44 -28.36 -24.45 22.76
C SER A 44 -29.62 -24.79 23.56
N ARG A 45 -30.03 -23.92 24.49
CA ARG A 45 -31.26 -24.09 25.30
C ARG A 45 -32.56 -23.90 24.52
N LEU A 46 -32.52 -23.25 23.35
CA LEU A 46 -33.70 -23.12 22.46
C LEU A 46 -34.30 -24.48 22.06
N ALA A 47 -33.49 -25.55 22.03
CA ALA A 47 -33.94 -26.88 21.66
C ALA A 47 -34.96 -27.47 22.66
N ASP A 48 -34.92 -27.03 23.91
CA ASP A 48 -35.74 -27.53 25.02
C ASP A 48 -37.00 -26.67 25.26
N MET A 49 -37.19 -25.58 24.51
CA MET A 49 -38.30 -24.63 24.67
C MET A 49 -39.54 -25.01 23.84
N ASP A 50 -40.72 -24.60 24.31
CA ASP A 50 -41.97 -24.72 23.56
C ASP A 50 -41.92 -23.97 22.21
N PRO A 51 -42.68 -24.40 21.19
CA PRO A 51 -42.57 -23.88 19.82
C PRO A 51 -42.78 -22.37 19.69
N ASP A 52 -43.70 -21.79 20.46
CA ASP A 52 -44.02 -20.36 20.42
C ASP A 52 -42.92 -19.52 21.08
N ASP A 53 -42.45 -19.91 22.27
CA ASP A 53 -41.34 -19.23 22.97
C ASP A 53 -40.02 -19.35 22.20
N ARG A 54 -39.76 -20.52 21.61
CA ARG A 54 -38.58 -20.76 20.76
C ARG A 54 -38.52 -19.78 19.58
N LYS A 55 -39.68 -19.42 19.01
CA LYS A 55 -39.76 -18.48 17.88
C LYS A 55 -39.41 -17.06 18.31
N VAL A 56 -39.90 -16.62 19.46
CA VAL A 56 -39.65 -15.26 19.98
C VAL A 56 -38.20 -15.11 20.44
N VAL A 57 -37.73 -16.01 21.30
CA VAL A 57 -36.37 -15.97 21.85
C VAL A 57 -35.33 -16.22 20.77
N GLY A 58 -35.59 -17.16 19.84
CA GLY A 58 -34.67 -17.44 18.72
C GLY A 58 -34.49 -16.24 17.80
N ARG A 59 -35.55 -15.47 17.54
CA ARG A 59 -35.46 -14.22 16.76
C ARG A 59 -34.61 -13.19 17.50
N ARG A 60 -34.87 -12.94 18.78
CA ARG A 60 -34.14 -11.96 19.58
C ARG A 60 -32.65 -12.30 19.68
N VAL A 61 -32.31 -13.57 19.88
CA VAL A 61 -30.91 -14.05 19.89
C VAL A 61 -30.22 -13.79 18.55
N ASN A 62 -30.91 -14.01 17.44
CA ASN A 62 -30.34 -13.77 16.12
C ASN A 62 -30.15 -12.28 15.82
N GLU A 63 -31.08 -11.42 16.24
CA GLU A 63 -30.95 -9.96 16.16
C GLU A 63 -29.74 -9.47 16.93
N ILE A 64 -29.60 -9.85 18.20
CA ILE A 64 -28.47 -9.44 19.05
C ILE A 64 -27.15 -9.95 18.51
N ARG A 65 -27.12 -11.20 18.06
CA ARG A 65 -25.93 -11.76 17.41
C ARG A 65 -25.51 -10.92 16.19
N THR A 66 -26.47 -10.55 15.34
CA THR A 66 -26.20 -9.75 14.14
C THR A 66 -25.66 -8.38 14.52
N GLU A 67 -26.21 -7.78 15.58
CA GLU A 67 -25.76 -6.47 16.07
C GLU A 67 -24.36 -6.51 16.67
N VAL A 68 -24.04 -7.54 17.46
CA VAL A 68 -22.69 -7.76 18.00
C VAL A 68 -21.68 -8.03 16.87
N GLU A 69 -22.04 -8.83 15.87
CA GLU A 69 -21.22 -9.05 14.68
C GLU A 69 -20.95 -7.74 13.92
N ARG A 70 -21.96 -6.86 13.81
CA ARG A 70 -21.83 -5.52 13.21
C ARG A 70 -20.86 -4.64 14.00
N LEU A 71 -21.05 -4.52 15.32
CA LEU A 71 -20.21 -3.71 16.20
C LEU A 71 -18.74 -4.15 16.15
N ILE A 72 -18.48 -5.46 16.23
CA ILE A 72 -17.12 -6.02 16.13
C ILE A 72 -16.52 -5.71 14.75
N SER A 73 -17.29 -5.86 13.68
CA SER A 73 -16.81 -5.58 12.32
C SER A 73 -16.44 -4.12 12.14
N GLU A 74 -17.25 -3.19 12.63
CA GLU A 74 -16.99 -1.75 12.57
C GLU A 74 -15.75 -1.39 13.38
N ARG A 75 -15.67 -1.85 14.62
CA ARG A 75 -14.50 -1.60 15.48
C ARG A 75 -13.22 -2.19 14.89
N ARG A 76 -13.30 -3.38 14.31
CA ARG A 76 -12.15 -4.02 13.63
C ARG A 76 -11.66 -3.18 12.45
N ALA A 77 -12.58 -2.63 11.66
CA ALA A 77 -12.22 -1.77 10.54
C ALA A 77 -11.50 -0.49 11.01
N GLU A 78 -11.99 0.15 12.07
CA GLU A 78 -11.34 1.32 12.68
C GLU A 78 -9.92 1.02 13.17
N LEU A 79 -9.76 -0.04 13.98
CA LEU A 79 -8.46 -0.41 14.55
C LEU A 79 -7.47 -0.87 13.49
N ALA A 80 -7.94 -1.55 12.43
CA ALA A 80 -7.09 -1.99 11.33
C ALA A 80 -6.47 -0.83 10.54
N VAL A 81 -7.16 0.30 10.42
CA VAL A 81 -6.62 1.51 9.76
C VAL A 81 -5.44 2.06 10.58
N GLY A 82 -5.60 2.16 11.90
CA GLY A 82 -4.55 2.62 12.81
C GLY A 82 -3.33 1.70 12.80
N ALA A 83 -3.53 0.40 13.00
CA ALA A 83 -2.46 -0.58 12.99
C ALA A 83 -1.68 -0.60 11.65
N ARG A 84 -2.38 -0.43 10.53
CA ARG A 84 -1.74 -0.31 9.21
C ARG A 84 -0.89 0.95 9.09
N ALA A 85 -1.36 2.08 9.61
CA ALA A 85 -0.59 3.33 9.59
C ALA A 85 0.69 3.21 10.42
N GLU A 86 0.62 2.56 11.59
CA GLU A 86 1.81 2.30 12.42
C GLU A 86 2.85 1.45 11.70
N VAL A 87 2.44 0.39 11.01
CA VAL A 87 3.35 -0.43 10.19
C VAL A 87 3.98 0.38 9.07
N LEU A 88 3.18 1.19 8.36
CA LEU A 88 3.68 2.02 7.26
C LEU A 88 4.71 3.06 7.73
N GLU A 89 4.50 3.67 8.90
CA GLU A 89 5.46 4.61 9.47
C GLU A 89 6.72 3.91 9.98
N ALA A 90 6.59 2.73 10.58
CA ALA A 90 7.74 1.93 11.03
C ALA A 90 8.62 1.46 9.85
N GLU A 91 8.01 1.17 8.70
CA GLU A 91 8.69 0.74 7.48
C GLU A 91 9.07 1.91 6.55
N ARG A 92 8.91 3.15 6.99
CA ARG A 92 9.14 4.34 6.15
C ARG A 92 10.61 4.44 5.75
N LEU A 93 10.88 4.26 4.47
CA LEU A 93 12.23 4.37 3.87
C LEU A 93 12.45 5.76 3.25
N ASP A 94 13.63 6.34 3.46
CA ASP A 94 14.05 7.52 2.71
C ASP A 94 14.58 7.11 1.33
N LEU A 95 13.77 7.34 0.29
CA LEU A 95 14.13 7.01 -1.09
C LEU A 95 15.17 7.97 -1.69
N THR A 96 15.57 9.04 -0.98
CA THR A 96 16.59 9.99 -1.46
C THR A 96 18.02 9.55 -1.18
N GLU A 97 18.22 8.59 -0.25
CA GLU A 97 19.54 8.03 0.09
C GLU A 97 20.04 6.97 -0.93
N PHE A 98 19.25 6.68 -1.97
CA PHE A 98 19.64 5.70 -2.99
C PHE A 98 20.78 6.23 -3.87
N ASP A 99 21.87 5.46 -3.95
CA ASP A 99 23.03 5.77 -4.77
C ASP A 99 22.63 5.95 -6.24
N ARG A 100 23.25 6.92 -6.91
CA ARG A 100 22.93 7.36 -8.28
C ARG A 100 23.44 6.37 -9.32
N GLY A 101 23.16 5.08 -9.16
CA GLY A 101 23.49 4.02 -10.09
C GLY A 101 24.92 4.08 -10.62
N ARG A 102 25.12 3.62 -11.86
CA ARG A 102 26.40 3.75 -12.54
C ARG A 102 26.57 5.18 -13.06
N ARG A 103 27.76 5.75 -12.85
CA ARG A 103 28.13 7.03 -13.48
C ARG A 103 28.12 6.85 -15.00
N LEU A 104 27.34 7.68 -15.69
CA LEU A 104 27.38 7.74 -17.15
C LEU A 104 28.72 8.34 -17.58
N GLY A 105 29.27 7.82 -18.68
CA GLY A 105 30.41 8.46 -19.35
C GLY A 105 30.00 9.79 -19.99
N HIS A 106 30.99 10.60 -20.35
CA HIS A 106 30.79 11.86 -21.05
C HIS A 106 31.65 11.91 -22.32
N ARG A 107 31.13 12.54 -23.38
CA ARG A 107 31.93 12.85 -24.57
C ARG A 107 32.99 13.90 -24.24
N HIS A 108 34.16 13.80 -24.85
CA HIS A 108 35.20 14.82 -24.71
C HIS A 108 34.70 16.18 -25.24
N VAL A 109 35.12 17.28 -24.62
CA VAL A 109 34.62 18.63 -24.95
C VAL A 109 34.91 19.01 -26.41
N VAL A 110 36.05 18.58 -26.95
CA VAL A 110 36.41 18.79 -28.36
C VAL A 110 35.42 18.07 -29.27
N THR A 111 35.12 16.79 -29.01
CA THR A 111 34.13 16.02 -29.78
C THR A 111 32.76 16.69 -29.75
N GLN A 112 32.30 17.13 -28.58
CA GLN A 112 31.02 17.85 -28.47
C GLN A 112 31.00 19.14 -29.29
N THR A 113 32.14 19.83 -29.40
CA THR A 113 32.25 21.07 -30.17
C THR A 113 32.27 20.80 -31.66
N TRP A 114 33.00 19.77 -32.09
CA TRP A 114 33.01 19.30 -33.48
C TRP A 114 31.61 18.87 -33.94
N GLU A 115 30.95 17.98 -33.19
CA GLU A 115 29.58 17.52 -33.52
C GLU A 115 28.60 18.70 -33.64
N ARG A 116 28.68 19.71 -32.75
CA ARG A 116 27.82 20.90 -32.82
C ARG A 116 28.08 21.76 -34.07
N LEU A 117 29.34 21.86 -34.50
CA LEU A 117 29.68 22.59 -35.73
C LEU A 117 29.21 21.82 -36.96
N GLU A 118 29.43 20.50 -36.98
CA GLU A 118 28.95 19.62 -38.04
C GLU A 118 27.43 19.72 -38.20
N ASP A 119 26.67 19.58 -37.10
CA ASP A 119 25.20 19.69 -37.11
C ASP A 119 24.72 21.00 -37.74
N LEU A 120 25.39 22.11 -37.43
CA LEU A 120 25.05 23.43 -37.97
C LEU A 120 25.22 23.47 -39.50
N PHE A 121 26.38 23.05 -40.01
CA PHE A 121 26.69 23.12 -41.44
C PHE A 121 25.94 22.07 -42.26
N VAL A 122 25.75 20.87 -41.70
CA VAL A 122 24.89 19.84 -42.30
C VAL A 122 23.46 20.36 -42.41
N GLY A 123 22.96 21.07 -41.39
CA GLY A 123 21.66 21.75 -41.45
C GLY A 123 21.55 22.81 -42.55
N MET A 124 22.68 23.37 -43.01
CA MET A 124 22.74 24.31 -44.14
C MET A 124 22.91 23.61 -45.50
N GLY A 125 23.01 22.27 -45.54
CA GLY A 125 23.17 21.49 -46.76
C GLY A 125 24.62 21.15 -47.14
N TYR A 126 25.58 21.39 -46.24
CA TYR A 126 26.97 20.93 -46.43
C TYR A 126 27.08 19.43 -46.10
N THR A 127 28.17 18.80 -46.53
CA THR A 127 28.50 17.40 -46.21
C THR A 127 29.86 17.34 -45.52
N VAL A 128 29.99 16.48 -44.51
CA VAL A 128 31.26 16.26 -43.80
C VAL A 128 32.20 15.45 -44.70
N ALA A 129 33.44 15.92 -44.85
CA ALA A 129 34.50 15.23 -45.58
C ALA A 129 35.72 15.10 -44.67
N GLU A 130 36.29 13.89 -44.62
CA GLU A 130 37.49 13.57 -43.86
C GLU A 130 38.66 13.28 -44.81
N GLY A 131 39.88 13.53 -44.34
CA GLY A 131 41.14 13.29 -45.07
C GLY A 131 42.19 12.64 -44.17
N PRO A 132 43.33 12.20 -44.72
CA PRO A 132 44.40 11.63 -43.94
C PRO A 132 45.05 12.69 -43.02
N GLU A 133 45.53 12.26 -41.85
CA GLU A 133 46.26 13.15 -40.92
C GLU A 133 47.67 13.48 -41.40
N ILE A 134 48.27 12.59 -42.20
CA ILE A 134 49.57 12.79 -42.84
C ILE A 134 49.31 13.05 -44.32
N GLU A 135 49.72 14.23 -44.76
CA GLU A 135 49.48 14.75 -46.11
C GLU A 135 50.80 15.05 -46.83
N ASP A 136 50.77 15.02 -48.16
CA ASP A 136 51.93 15.36 -48.98
C ASP A 136 52.13 16.88 -49.15
N GLU A 137 53.29 17.28 -49.68
CA GLU A 137 53.64 18.69 -49.88
C GLU A 137 52.64 19.41 -50.81
N TRP A 138 52.15 18.71 -51.84
CA TRP A 138 51.30 19.30 -52.86
C TRP A 138 49.93 19.67 -52.29
N HIS A 139 49.29 18.78 -51.53
CA HIS A 139 47.95 19.01 -50.98
C HIS A 139 47.95 20.01 -49.80
N ASN A 140 49.01 20.05 -48.99
CA ASN A 140 49.12 20.99 -47.87
C ASN A 140 49.57 22.41 -48.27
N PHE A 141 50.40 22.55 -49.32
CA PHE A 141 51.02 23.84 -49.66
C PHE A 141 50.85 24.22 -51.13
N GLY A 142 51.35 23.40 -52.05
CA GLY A 142 51.45 23.75 -53.47
C GLY A 142 50.09 24.11 -54.09
N ALA A 143 49.07 23.26 -53.88
CA ALA A 143 47.73 23.47 -54.42
C ALA A 143 46.97 24.65 -53.78
N LEU A 144 47.41 25.12 -52.60
CA LEU A 144 46.81 26.24 -51.86
C LEU A 144 47.51 27.59 -52.16
N ASN A 145 48.41 27.63 -53.15
CA ASN A 145 49.22 28.80 -53.54
C ASN A 145 50.19 29.29 -52.45
N PHE A 146 50.76 28.38 -51.65
CA PHE A 146 51.89 28.69 -50.75
C PHE A 146 53.21 28.27 -51.41
N PRO A 147 54.07 29.23 -51.83
CA PRO A 147 55.36 28.95 -52.48
C PRO A 147 56.48 28.59 -51.51
#